data_AF-A0A5K0VQM2-F1
#
_entry.id   AF-A0A5K0VQM2-F1
#
_cell.length_a   1.000
_cell.length_b   1.000
_cell.length_c   1.000
_cell.angle_alpha   90.00
_cell.angle_beta   90.00
_cell.angle_gamma   90.00
#
_symmetry.space_group_name_H-M   'P 1'
#
loop_
_entity.id
_entity.type
_entity.pdbx_description
1 polymer ?
#
loop_
_entity_poly.entity_id
_entity_poly.type
_entity_poly.pdbx_seq_one_letter_code
_entity_poly.pdbx_strand_id
1 'polypeptide(L)' 'VKKISTISPHRDVVAAPCEYAGKCGGCRTQNLLYEAQVAAKEQQVRDLIIR' A
#
# COMPACT_ATOMS: atom_id res chain seq x y z
N VAL A 1 2.61 -14.62 -4.79
CA VAL A 1 1.21 -14.73 -5.29
C VAL A 1 1.01 -13.69 -6.39
N LYS A 2 0.35 -14.03 -7.51
CA LYS A 2 0.12 -13.11 -8.65
C LYS A 2 -1.31 -12.58 -8.61
N LYS A 3 -1.49 -11.25 -8.71
CA LYS A 3 -2.81 -10.62 -8.83
C LYS A 3 -3.48 -11.02 -10.15
N ILE A 4 -4.74 -11.48 -10.10
CA ILE A 4 -5.52 -11.85 -11.29
C ILE A 4 -6.28 -10.65 -11.84
N SER A 5 -7.16 -10.03 -11.04
CA SER A 5 -7.93 -8.86 -11.42
C SER A 5 -8.31 -8.01 -10.21
N THR A 6 -8.69 -6.75 -10.44
CA THR A 6 -9.34 -5.89 -9.44
C THR A 6 -10.83 -5.89 -9.73
N ILE A 7 -11.67 -6.29 -8.78
CA ILE A 7 -13.14 -6.25 -8.95
C ILE A 7 -13.65 -4.83 -8.71
N SER A 8 -13.20 -4.20 -7.62
CA SER A 8 -13.43 -2.78 -7.33
C SER A 8 -12.17 -2.17 -6.70
N PRO A 9 -11.82 -0.92 -7.02
CA PRO A 9 -10.70 -0.25 -6.39
C PRO A 9 -10.99 0.02 -4.91
N HIS A 10 -9.95 -0.01 -4.09
CA HIS A 10 -10.03 0.47 -2.70
C HIS A 10 -10.23 1.99 -2.70
N ARG A 11 -10.98 2.52 -1.73
CA ARG A 11 -11.26 3.97 -1.61
C ARG A 11 -10.01 4.84 -1.52
N ASP A 12 -8.94 4.31 -0.90
CA ASP A 12 -7.69 5.03 -0.67
C ASP A 12 -6.66 4.82 -1.79
N VAL A 13 -7.05 4.23 -2.93
CA VAL A 13 -6.13 3.99 -4.05
C VAL A 13 -5.79 5.30 -4.77
N VAL A 14 -4.52 5.46 -5.12
CA VAL A 14 -4.05 6.54 -6.00
C VAL A 14 -3.09 5.99 -7.05
N ALA A 15 -2.91 6.74 -8.15
CA ALA A 15 -1.85 6.45 -9.09
C ALA A 15 -0.49 6.63 -8.39
N ALA A 16 0.38 5.63 -8.48
CA ALA A 16 1.73 5.76 -7.94
C ALA A 16 2.51 6.81 -8.75
N PRO A 17 3.18 7.78 -8.10
CA PRO A 17 3.92 8.83 -8.80
C PRO A 17 5.19 8.32 -9.50
N CYS A 18 5.73 7.16 -9.09
CA CYS A 18 6.90 6.56 -9.71
C CYS A 18 6.50 5.65 -10.88
N GLU A 19 7.08 5.90 -12.06
CA GLU A 19 6.88 5.09 -13.27
C GLU A 19 7.34 3.62 -13.11
N TYR A 20 8.26 3.36 -12.18
CA TYR A 20 8.80 2.02 -11.89
C TYR A 20 8.07 1.32 -10.73
N ALA A 21 7.00 1.89 -10.19
CA ALA A 21 6.22 1.30 -9.11
C ALA A 21 5.73 -0.11 -9.50
N GLY A 22 5.88 -1.08 -8.59
CA GLY A 22 5.57 -2.49 -8.84
C GLY A 22 6.63 -3.29 -9.61
N LYS A 23 7.67 -2.64 -10.15
CA LYS A 23 8.81 -3.30 -10.83
C LYS A 23 10.11 -3.22 -10.04
N CYS A 24 10.48 -2.02 -9.57
CA CYS A 24 11.77 -1.75 -8.91
C CYS A 24 11.86 -2.30 -7.47
N GLY A 25 10.73 -2.42 -6.76
CA GLY A 25 10.68 -2.95 -5.39
C GLY A 25 11.06 -1.97 -4.27
N GLY A 26 11.59 -0.78 -4.59
CA GLY A 26 11.95 0.23 -3.59
C GLY A 26 10.75 0.80 -2.82
N CYS A 27 9.65 1.08 -3.52
CA CYS A 27 8.43 1.62 -2.90
C CYS A 27 7.32 0.56 -2.87
N ARG A 28 6.75 0.33 -1.68
CA ARG A 28 5.72 -0.71 -1.46
C ARG A 28 4.28 -0.19 -1.60
N THR A 29 4.02 1.05 -1.16
CA THR A 29 2.66 1.58 -0.91
C THR A 29 2.38 2.89 -1.63
N GLN A 30 3.14 3.22 -2.67
CA GLN A 30 2.97 4.47 -3.42
C GLN A 30 1.62 4.59 -4.14
N ASN A 31 0.90 3.49 -4.28
CA ASN A 31 -0.45 3.44 -4.84
C ASN A 31 -1.57 3.66 -3.79
N LEU A 32 -1.23 4.15 -2.60
CA LEU A 32 -2.16 4.52 -1.54
C LEU A 32 -2.04 6.01 -1.19
N LEU A 33 -3.15 6.63 -0.82
CA LEU A 33 -3.15 7.95 -0.17
C LEU A 33 -2.15 7.97 0.98
N TYR A 34 -1.49 9.12 1.18
CA TYR A 34 -0.41 9.23 2.16
C TYR A 34 -0.88 8.89 3.58
N GLU A 35 -2.08 9.35 3.94
CA GLU A 35 -2.72 9.08 5.23
C GLU A 35 -2.97 7.59 5.43
N ALA A 36 -3.37 6.86 4.38
CA ALA A 36 -3.53 5.42 4.42
C ALA A 36 -2.19 4.68 4.59
N GLN A 37 -1.09 5.22 4.05
CA GLN A 37 0.25 4.67 4.28
C GLN A 37 0.68 4.82 5.74
N VAL A 38 0.40 5.98 6.36
CA VAL A 38 0.70 6.23 7.78
C VAL A 38 -0.12 5.31 8.68
N ALA A 39 -1.44 5.23 8.45
CA ALA A 39 -2.33 4.36 9.22
C ALA A 39 -1.93 2.89 9.14
N ALA A 40 -1.53 2.41 7.95
CA ALA A 40 -1.05 1.03 7.78
C ALA A 40 0.23 0.77 8.59
N LYS A 41 1.17 1.73 8.65
CA LYS A 41 2.39 1.59 9.46
C LYS A 41 2.09 1.59 10.95
N GLU A 42 1.18 2.46 11.40
CA GLU A 42 0.75 2.49 12.79
C GLU A 42 0.15 1.14 13.20
N GLN A 43 -0.76 0.59 12.38
CA GLN A 43 -1.36 -0.71 12.63
C GLN A 43 -0.31 -1.82 12.69
N GLN A 44 0.67 -1.83 11.78
CA GLN A 44 1.78 -2.79 11.81
C GLN A 44 2.54 -2.75 13.13
N VAL A 45 2.83 -1.57 13.67
CA VAL A 45 3.52 -1.44 14.96
C VAL A 45 2.63 -1.90 16.10
N ARG A 46 1.35 -1.51 16.13
CA ARG A 46 0.38 -1.96 17.16
C ARG A 46 0.26 -3.48 17.19
N ASP A 47 0.17 -4.10 16.03
CA ASP A 47 0.08 -5.56 15.85
C ASP A 47 1.31 -6.33 16.35
N LEU A 48 2.47 -5.68 16.44
CA LEU A 48 3.70 -6.26 16.96
C LEU A 48 3.84 -6.09 18.49
N ILE A 49 3.23 -5.05 19.06
CA ILE A 49 3.40 -4.70 20.47
C ILE A 49 2.26 -5.26 21.34
N ILE A 50 1.03 -5.30 20.83
CA ILE A 50 -0.18 -5.61 21.61
C ILE A 50 -0.57 -7.11 21.52
N ARG A 51 0.20 -7.93 20.78
CA ARG A 51 -0.06 -9.37 20.63
C ARG A 51 0.35 -10.20 21.84
#